data_AF-A0A1B8J9U7-F1
#
_entry.id   AF-A0A1B8J9U7-F1
#
_cell.length_a   1.000
_cell.length_b   1.000
_cell.length_c   1.000
_cell.angle_alpha   90.00
_cell.angle_beta   90.00
_cell.angle_gamma   90.00
#
_symmetry.space_group_name_H-M   'P 1'
#
loop_
_entity.id
_entity.type
_entity.pdbx_description
1 polymer ?
#
loop_
_entity_poly.entity_id
_entity_poly.type
_entity_poly.pdbx_seq_one_letter_code
_entity_poly.pdbx_strand_id
1 'polypeptide(L)'
;MCLLDNKRRYNDAMSNLNFIYKDRLTPKQKKAIIKRCYKNFAFVILESIRIPKIPYYIHKQRFEVIDEHYLLDSLKKDSGAIIISGHFGYWEAMATFLPPRLRPYHMASLGRLTGIDSIDKLIISRRELQGVKFINKSGAFRELLRFYAGKNALAGILVDQSISSNEGVQVEFMGKKATYTPIASILSRRFNVAIVPTFIDFNKDYSKFSVRFYPPIYTPHTDDTAADIALATQAQADIQTLVINENPSSWFWFHRRWKDFYGEIYAAKK
;
A
#
# COMPACT_ATOMS: atom_id res chain seq x y z
N MET A 1 -22.24 15.95 14.02
CA MET A 1 -21.35 16.54 12.99
C MET A 1 -20.62 15.38 12.30
N CYS A 2 -21.02 15.05 11.07
CA CYS A 2 -20.61 13.79 10.44
C CYS A 2 -19.15 13.91 9.97
N LEU A 3 -18.33 12.87 10.16
CA LEU A 3 -17.00 12.76 9.54
C LEU A 3 -17.04 12.89 7.99
N LEU A 4 -18.24 12.84 7.41
CA LEU A 4 -18.55 13.08 5.99
C LEU A 4 -18.62 14.56 5.58
N ASP A 5 -18.64 15.53 6.51
CA ASP A 5 -18.73 16.97 6.19
C ASP A 5 -17.38 17.62 5.85
N ASN A 6 -16.28 16.86 5.85
CA ASN A 6 -15.01 17.37 5.35
C ASN A 6 -15.05 17.42 3.81
N LYS A 7 -15.62 18.52 3.28
CA LYS A 7 -15.78 18.81 1.84
C LYS A 7 -14.50 18.55 1.06
N ARG A 8 -13.32 18.78 1.66
CA ARG A 8 -12.02 18.61 0.99
C ARG A 8 -11.78 17.17 0.53
N ARG A 9 -11.93 16.18 1.42
CA ARG A 9 -11.60 14.77 1.11
C ARG A 9 -12.56 14.17 0.09
N TYR A 10 -13.84 14.52 0.21
CA TYR A 10 -14.86 14.18 -0.78
C TYR A 10 -14.53 14.79 -2.15
N ASN A 11 -14.16 16.08 -2.19
CA ASN A 11 -13.81 16.77 -3.43
C ASN A 11 -12.56 16.16 -4.08
N ASP A 12 -11.49 15.91 -3.32
CA ASP A 12 -10.27 15.27 -3.83
C ASP A 12 -10.59 13.89 -4.45
N ALA A 13 -11.41 13.07 -3.78
CA ALA A 13 -11.83 11.77 -4.31
C ALA A 13 -12.73 11.89 -5.55
N MET A 14 -13.66 12.84 -5.57
CA MET A 14 -14.52 13.09 -6.72
C MET A 14 -13.69 13.57 -7.94
N SER A 15 -12.71 14.45 -7.73
CA SER A 15 -11.78 14.89 -8.78
C SER A 15 -11.02 13.71 -9.38
N ASN A 16 -10.46 12.83 -8.55
CA ASN A 16 -9.79 11.63 -9.01
C ASN A 16 -10.71 10.72 -9.84
N LEU A 17 -11.91 10.42 -9.31
CA LEU A 17 -12.85 9.53 -9.99
C LEU A 17 -13.36 10.11 -11.30
N ASN A 18 -13.57 11.44 -11.38
CA ASN A 18 -13.93 12.10 -12.62
C ASN A 18 -12.79 12.05 -13.64
N PHE A 19 -11.56 12.25 -13.20
CA PHE A 19 -10.39 12.25 -14.06
C PHE A 19 -10.11 10.88 -14.68
N ILE A 20 -10.21 9.82 -13.87
CA ILE A 20 -9.88 8.45 -14.28
C ILE A 20 -11.04 7.76 -14.98
N TYR A 21 -12.24 7.80 -14.39
CA TYR A 21 -13.37 7.05 -14.93
C TYR A 21 -14.22 7.87 -15.90
N LYS A 22 -14.16 9.21 -15.88
CA LYS A 22 -14.96 10.08 -16.77
C LYS A 22 -16.42 9.60 -16.82
N ASP A 23 -16.96 9.34 -18.01
CA ASP A 23 -18.34 8.90 -18.21
C ASP A 23 -18.53 7.38 -18.10
N ARG A 24 -17.44 6.61 -17.91
CA ARG A 24 -17.54 5.15 -17.65
C ARG A 24 -18.25 4.84 -16.32
N LEU A 25 -18.26 5.80 -15.39
CA LEU A 25 -19.02 5.73 -14.14
C LEU A 25 -19.96 6.92 -14.01
N THR A 26 -21.23 6.62 -13.75
CA THR A 26 -22.25 7.63 -13.45
C THR A 26 -21.91 8.39 -12.16
N PRO A 27 -22.42 9.62 -11.97
CA PRO A 27 -22.27 10.36 -10.73
C PRO A 27 -22.73 9.58 -9.48
N LYS A 28 -23.78 8.75 -9.62
CA LYS A 28 -24.29 7.89 -8.54
C LYS A 28 -23.28 6.80 -8.16
N GLN A 29 -22.66 6.14 -9.14
CA GLN A 29 -21.62 5.13 -8.89
C GLN A 29 -20.38 5.73 -8.24
N LYS A 30 -19.91 6.90 -8.71
CA LYS A 30 -18.78 7.61 -8.08
C LYS A 30 -19.06 7.97 -6.62
N LYS A 31 -20.27 8.48 -6.32
CA LYS A 31 -20.69 8.74 -4.93
C LYS A 31 -20.72 7.46 -4.07
N ALA A 32 -21.18 6.34 -4.63
CA ALA A 32 -21.20 5.06 -3.93
C ALA A 32 -19.78 4.56 -3.60
N ILE A 33 -18.84 4.69 -4.53
CA ILE A 33 -17.40 4.42 -4.31
C ILE A 33 -16.89 5.26 -3.15
N ILE A 34 -17.05 6.59 -3.19
CA ILE A 34 -16.58 7.49 -2.12
C ILE A 34 -17.19 7.12 -0.76
N LYS A 35 -18.49 6.83 -0.72
CA LYS A 35 -19.17 6.40 0.51
C LYS A 35 -18.57 5.10 1.06
N ARG A 36 -18.24 4.14 0.19
CA ARG A 36 -17.56 2.89 0.58
C ARG A 36 -16.13 3.17 1.06
N CYS A 37 -15.37 4.07 0.44
CA CYS A 37 -14.04 4.48 0.92
C CYS A 37 -14.08 5.04 2.35
N TYR A 38 -15.07 5.87 2.69
CA TYR A 38 -15.24 6.36 4.06
C TYR A 38 -15.55 5.22 5.05
N LYS A 39 -16.44 4.30 4.68
CA LYS A 39 -16.73 3.12 5.50
C LYS A 39 -15.50 2.23 5.70
N ASN A 40 -14.73 2.00 4.65
CA ASN A 40 -13.48 1.26 4.68
C ASN A 40 -12.47 1.92 5.62
N PHE A 41 -12.29 3.24 5.50
CA PHE A 41 -11.36 3.96 6.37
C PHE A 41 -11.78 3.92 7.84
N ALA A 42 -13.07 4.12 8.12
CA ALA A 42 -13.61 3.99 9.47
C ALA A 42 -13.41 2.56 10.01
N PHE A 43 -13.65 1.54 9.17
CA PHE A 43 -13.39 0.16 9.52
C PHE A 43 -11.92 -0.07 9.88
N VAL A 44 -10.97 0.38 9.05
CA VAL A 44 -9.53 0.24 9.33
C VAL A 44 -9.15 0.89 10.67
N ILE A 45 -9.65 2.09 10.97
CA ILE A 45 -9.36 2.76 12.25
C ILE A 45 -9.90 1.93 13.43
N LEU A 46 -11.19 1.58 13.38
CA LEU A 46 -11.86 0.87 14.47
C LEU A 46 -11.28 -0.54 14.66
N GLU A 47 -11.04 -1.25 13.57
CA GLU A 47 -10.49 -2.59 13.62
C GLU A 47 -9.04 -2.58 14.11
N SER A 48 -8.24 -1.58 13.73
CA SER A 48 -6.89 -1.42 14.30
C SER A 48 -6.93 -1.17 15.82
N ILE A 49 -7.97 -0.54 16.37
CA ILE A 49 -8.19 -0.43 17.84
C ILE A 49 -8.62 -1.74 18.47
N ARG A 50 -9.47 -2.50 17.78
CA ARG A 50 -10.01 -3.77 18.28
C ARG A 50 -8.99 -4.89 18.25
N ILE A 51 -8.14 -4.94 17.20
CA ILE A 51 -7.35 -6.12 16.88
C ILE A 51 -6.36 -6.57 17.96
N PRO A 52 -5.70 -5.69 18.73
CA PRO A 52 -4.80 -6.13 19.81
C PRO A 52 -5.51 -6.93 20.91
N LYS A 53 -6.85 -6.84 20.99
CA LYS A 53 -7.67 -7.56 21.97
C LYS A 53 -8.22 -8.89 21.42
N ILE A 54 -7.96 -9.23 20.16
CA ILE A 54 -8.45 -10.45 19.53
C ILE A 54 -7.30 -11.45 19.42
N PRO A 55 -7.45 -12.68 19.94
CA PRO A 55 -6.46 -13.74 19.73
C PRO A 55 -6.21 -14.01 18.24
N TYR A 56 -4.94 -14.23 17.88
CA TYR A 56 -4.54 -14.47 16.49
C TYR A 56 -5.31 -15.61 15.82
N TYR A 57 -5.60 -16.70 16.56
CA TYR A 57 -6.32 -17.85 16.00
C TYR A 57 -7.76 -17.52 15.59
N ILE A 58 -8.40 -16.52 16.20
CA ILE A 58 -9.71 -16.00 15.78
C ILE A 58 -9.53 -15.04 14.62
N HIS A 59 -8.55 -14.13 14.69
CA HIS A 59 -8.30 -13.15 13.64
C HIS A 59 -8.02 -13.81 12.29
N LYS A 60 -7.15 -14.84 12.27
CA LYS A 60 -6.74 -15.51 11.03
C LYS A 60 -7.89 -16.21 10.31
N GLN A 61 -8.95 -16.62 11.01
CA GLN A 61 -10.12 -17.29 10.41
C GLN A 61 -10.94 -16.38 9.48
N ARG A 62 -10.72 -15.06 9.56
CA ARG A 62 -11.39 -14.08 8.70
C ARG A 62 -10.71 -13.90 7.36
N PHE A 63 -9.54 -14.48 7.15
CA PHE A 63 -8.76 -14.28 5.93
C PHE A 63 -8.77 -15.53 5.05
N GLU A 64 -9.21 -15.33 3.82
CA GLU A 64 -8.93 -16.24 2.72
C GLU A 64 -7.57 -15.86 2.11
N VAL A 65 -6.69 -16.84 1.97
CA VAL A 65 -5.32 -16.63 1.48
C VAL A 65 -5.22 -17.18 0.07
N ILE A 66 -4.82 -16.32 -0.87
CA ILE A 66 -4.83 -16.62 -2.30
C ILE A 66 -3.43 -16.37 -2.86
N ASP A 67 -2.88 -17.39 -3.53
CA ASP A 67 -1.58 -17.33 -4.22
C ASP A 67 -0.35 -17.06 -3.32
N GLU A 68 -0.40 -17.44 -2.03
CA GLU A 68 0.68 -17.22 -1.05
C GLU A 68 2.05 -17.80 -1.46
N HIS A 69 2.05 -18.80 -2.34
CA HIS A 69 3.27 -19.39 -2.90
C HIS A 69 4.19 -18.33 -3.50
N TYR A 70 3.68 -17.27 -4.13
CA TYR A 70 4.53 -16.17 -4.65
C TYR A 70 5.41 -15.53 -3.59
N LEU A 71 4.88 -15.34 -2.37
CA LEU A 71 5.67 -14.81 -1.27
C LEU A 71 6.60 -15.88 -0.70
N LEU A 72 6.10 -17.08 -0.40
CA LEU A 72 6.88 -18.12 0.27
C LEU A 72 8.06 -18.60 -0.58
N ASP A 73 7.85 -18.76 -1.89
CA ASP A 73 8.89 -19.17 -2.83
C ASP A 73 9.96 -18.08 -2.97
N SER A 74 9.55 -16.81 -3.06
CA SER A 74 10.48 -15.67 -3.09
C SER A 74 11.32 -15.58 -1.82
N LEU A 75 10.67 -15.68 -0.66
CA LEU A 75 11.32 -15.66 0.64
C LEU A 75 12.37 -16.78 0.78
N LYS A 76 12.03 -17.99 0.34
CA LYS A 76 12.92 -19.15 0.36
C LYS A 76 14.09 -19.00 -0.62
N LYS A 77 13.83 -18.52 -1.83
CA LYS A 77 14.82 -18.37 -2.91
C LYS A 77 15.82 -17.25 -2.62
N ASP A 78 15.33 -16.09 -2.19
CA ASP A 78 16.11 -14.85 -2.12
C ASP A 78 16.57 -14.52 -0.68
N SER A 79 16.17 -15.33 0.31
CA SER A 79 16.38 -15.04 1.74
C SER A 79 15.82 -13.66 2.15
N GLY A 80 14.66 -13.30 1.59
CA GLY A 80 14.00 -12.02 1.81
C GLY A 80 13.05 -11.67 0.68
N ALA A 81 12.20 -10.66 0.90
CA ALA A 81 11.31 -10.11 -0.11
C ALA A 81 10.87 -8.70 0.30
N ILE A 82 10.30 -7.95 -0.63
CA ILE A 82 9.64 -6.67 -0.37
C ILE A 82 8.15 -6.87 -0.65
N ILE A 83 7.29 -6.62 0.33
CA ILE A 83 5.85 -6.55 0.07
C ILE A 83 5.51 -5.11 -0.33
N ILE A 84 4.91 -4.93 -1.50
CA ILE A 84 4.27 -3.67 -1.85
C ILE A 84 2.76 -3.79 -1.76
N SER A 85 2.12 -2.66 -1.45
CA SER A 85 0.67 -2.54 -1.50
C SER A 85 0.27 -1.08 -1.76
N GLY A 86 -1.03 -0.80 -1.64
CA GLY A 86 -1.55 0.56 -1.52
C GLY A 86 -2.39 0.70 -0.26
N HIS A 87 -2.92 1.89 -0.02
CA HIS A 87 -4.01 2.12 0.90
C HIS A 87 -5.29 1.52 0.29
N PHE A 88 -5.34 0.20 0.23
CA PHE A 88 -6.36 -0.59 -0.42
C PHE A 88 -6.89 -1.62 0.57
N GLY A 89 -8.21 -1.72 0.65
CA GLY A 89 -8.91 -2.64 1.51
C GLY A 89 -8.41 -2.58 2.97
N TYR A 90 -8.10 -3.72 3.59
CA TYR A 90 -7.63 -3.78 4.99
C TYR A 90 -6.09 -3.81 5.08
N TRP A 91 -5.40 -2.85 4.45
CA TRP A 91 -3.94 -2.82 4.38
C TRP A 91 -3.24 -2.93 5.74
N GLU A 92 -3.80 -2.35 6.81
CA GLU A 92 -3.24 -2.41 8.17
C GLU A 92 -3.10 -3.84 8.70
N ALA A 93 -3.95 -4.77 8.22
CA ALA A 93 -3.89 -6.17 8.61
C ALA A 93 -2.64 -6.88 8.11
N MET A 94 -1.92 -6.37 7.10
CA MET A 94 -0.67 -6.99 6.66
C MET A 94 0.31 -7.15 7.82
N ALA A 95 0.36 -6.19 8.73
CA ALA A 95 1.25 -6.21 9.90
C ALA A 95 0.65 -6.88 11.15
N THR A 96 -0.53 -7.49 11.07
CA THR A 96 -1.11 -8.32 12.15
C THR A 96 -1.41 -9.75 11.71
N PHE A 97 -1.67 -9.95 10.41
CA PHE A 97 -2.00 -11.24 9.82
C PHE A 97 -0.75 -12.02 9.41
N LEU A 98 0.20 -11.36 8.74
CA LEU A 98 1.40 -12.01 8.19
C LEU A 98 2.48 -12.35 9.24
N PRO A 99 2.84 -11.48 10.20
CA PRO A 99 4.01 -11.74 11.05
C PRO A 99 3.98 -13.04 11.83
N PRO A 100 2.84 -13.45 12.42
CA PRO A 100 2.77 -14.75 13.10
C PRO A 100 2.98 -15.97 12.17
N ARG A 101 2.81 -15.81 10.85
CA ARG A 101 3.04 -16.86 9.82
C ARG A 101 4.48 -16.90 9.31
N LEU A 102 5.25 -15.81 9.48
CA LEU A 102 6.55 -15.58 8.83
C LEU A 102 7.68 -15.36 9.83
N ARG A 103 7.58 -15.95 11.02
CA ARG A 103 8.55 -15.79 12.13
C ARG A 103 10.04 -15.96 11.79
N PRO A 104 10.46 -16.78 10.80
CA PRO A 104 11.87 -16.86 10.41
C PRO A 104 12.43 -15.58 9.78
N TYR A 105 11.58 -14.63 9.39
CA TYR A 105 11.98 -13.39 8.71
C TYR A 105 11.88 -12.19 9.64
N HIS A 106 12.88 -11.31 9.55
CA HIS A 106 12.83 -10.00 10.17
C HIS A 106 11.84 -9.14 9.37
N MET A 107 10.86 -8.56 10.06
CA MET A 107 9.81 -7.78 9.41
C MET A 107 9.92 -6.30 9.73
N ALA A 108 9.68 -5.47 8.72
CA ALA A 108 9.56 -4.03 8.88
C ALA A 108 8.37 -3.47 8.11
N SER A 109 7.86 -2.31 8.53
CA SER A 109 6.88 -1.54 7.78
C SER A 109 7.39 -0.11 7.58
N LEU A 110 7.41 0.37 6.34
CA LEU A 110 7.72 1.76 6.02
C LEU A 110 6.43 2.60 6.12
N GLY A 111 6.45 3.64 6.95
CA GLY A 111 5.32 4.54 7.11
C GLY A 111 5.74 5.97 7.42
N ARG A 112 4.78 6.90 7.31
CA ARG A 112 4.96 8.28 7.76
C ARG A 112 4.21 8.47 9.07
N LEU A 113 4.92 8.92 10.10
CA LEU A 113 4.29 9.34 11.36
C LEU A 113 3.40 10.56 11.16
N THR A 114 2.34 10.63 11.97
CA THR A 114 1.30 11.66 11.89
C THR A 114 1.77 13.00 12.46
N GLY A 115 2.79 12.98 13.34
CA GLY A 115 3.24 14.16 14.09
C GLY A 115 2.43 14.38 15.37
N ILE A 116 1.55 13.43 15.73
CA ILE A 116 0.77 13.45 16.97
C ILE A 116 1.27 12.29 17.82
N ASP A 117 2.01 12.59 18.89
CA ASP A 117 2.72 11.61 19.72
C ASP A 117 1.87 10.42 20.18
N SER A 118 0.64 10.66 20.61
CA SER A 118 -0.25 9.60 21.09
C SER A 118 -0.66 8.63 19.99
N ILE A 119 -0.88 9.13 18.77
CA ILE A 119 -1.21 8.32 17.59
C ILE A 119 0.04 7.59 17.10
N ASP A 120 1.18 8.27 17.07
CA ASP A 120 2.44 7.70 16.60
C ASP A 120 2.91 6.56 17.52
N LYS A 121 2.84 6.75 18.84
CA LYS A 121 3.09 5.68 19.83
C LYS A 121 2.14 4.49 19.65
N LEU A 122 0.87 4.75 19.36
CA LEU A 122 -0.12 3.70 19.12
C LEU A 122 0.18 2.91 17.84
N ILE A 123 0.60 3.58 16.76
CA ILE A 123 0.99 2.92 15.51
C ILE A 123 2.23 2.05 15.74
N ILE A 124 3.28 2.62 16.34
CA ILE A 124 4.56 1.94 16.58
C ILE A 124 4.36 0.72 17.48
N SER A 125 3.74 0.90 18.66
CA SER A 125 3.52 -0.19 19.61
C SER A 125 2.76 -1.37 19.00
N ARG A 126 1.81 -1.12 18.09
CA ARG A 126 1.08 -2.20 17.41
C ARG A 126 1.94 -3.00 16.45
N ARG A 127 2.87 -2.36 15.75
CA ARG A 127 3.81 -3.07 14.87
C ARG A 127 4.78 -3.90 15.72
N GLU A 128 5.32 -3.30 16.77
CA GLU A 128 6.28 -3.95 17.65
C GLU A 128 5.68 -5.14 18.43
N LEU A 129 4.40 -5.06 18.84
CA LEU A 129 3.66 -6.18 19.42
C LEU A 129 3.60 -7.42 18.50
N GLN A 130 3.74 -7.22 17.19
CA GLN A 130 3.78 -8.30 16.19
C GLN A 130 5.21 -8.62 15.72
N GLY A 131 6.23 -8.05 16.35
CA GLY A 131 7.62 -8.18 15.93
C GLY A 131 7.96 -7.43 14.64
N VAL A 132 7.11 -6.49 14.21
CA VAL A 132 7.32 -5.67 13.01
C VAL A 132 7.99 -4.36 13.40
N LYS A 133 9.19 -4.14 12.88
CA LYS A 133 9.92 -2.88 13.07
C LYS A 133 9.24 -1.74 12.28
N PHE A 134 8.91 -0.64 12.94
CA PHE A 134 8.44 0.55 12.22
C PHE A 134 9.64 1.37 11.72
N ILE A 135 9.69 1.62 10.41
CA ILE A 135 10.68 2.51 9.79
C ILE A 135 9.96 3.79 9.37
N ASN A 136 10.36 4.92 9.95
CA ASN A 136 9.79 6.22 9.60
C ASN A 136 10.32 6.69 8.24
N LYS A 137 9.46 7.32 7.43
CA LYS A 137 9.79 7.83 6.10
C LYS A 137 11.02 8.75 6.10
N SER A 138 11.18 9.57 7.14
CA SER A 138 12.37 10.44 7.27
C SER A 138 13.62 9.60 7.51
N GLY A 139 14.59 9.66 6.59
CA GLY A 139 15.80 8.84 6.66
C GLY A 139 15.61 7.35 6.32
N ALA A 140 14.40 6.95 5.89
CA ALA A 140 14.02 5.56 5.65
C ALA A 140 14.99 4.80 4.73
N PHE A 141 15.55 5.46 3.72
CA PHE A 141 16.42 4.81 2.75
C PHE A 141 17.62 4.13 3.41
N ARG A 142 18.37 4.88 4.24
CA ARG A 142 19.54 4.34 4.95
C ARG A 142 19.16 3.23 5.91
N GLU A 143 18.01 3.34 6.56
CA GLU A 143 17.54 2.33 7.49
C GLU A 143 17.10 1.04 6.79
N LEU A 144 16.41 1.13 5.66
CA LEU A 144 16.06 -0.02 4.83
C LEU A 144 17.30 -0.71 4.27
N LEU A 145 18.32 0.04 3.84
CA LEU A 145 19.59 -0.55 3.40
C LEU A 145 20.25 -1.39 4.51
N ARG A 146 20.29 -0.87 5.74
CA ARG A 146 20.81 -1.62 6.90
C ARG A 146 19.96 -2.83 7.23
N PHE A 147 18.64 -2.69 7.14
CA PHE A 147 17.70 -3.77 7.41
C PHE A 147 17.87 -4.95 6.44
N TYR A 148 17.94 -4.67 5.13
CA TYR A 148 18.13 -5.71 4.12
C TYR A 148 19.54 -6.32 4.12
N ALA A 149 20.56 -5.58 4.56
CA ALA A 149 21.90 -6.14 4.75
C ALA A 149 21.95 -7.27 5.80
N GLY A 150 20.97 -7.35 6.71
CA GLY A 150 20.86 -8.39 7.73
C GLY A 150 20.40 -9.77 7.24
N LYS A 151 19.99 -9.89 5.96
CA LYS A 151 19.32 -11.08 5.38
C LYS A 151 17.99 -11.43 6.08
N ASN A 152 17.25 -12.39 5.53
CA ASN A 152 15.91 -12.80 5.97
C ASN A 152 14.97 -11.61 6.18
N ALA A 153 15.10 -10.58 5.33
CA ALA A 153 14.44 -9.30 5.50
C ALA A 153 13.15 -9.24 4.70
N LEU A 154 12.07 -8.78 5.34
CA LEU A 154 10.76 -8.60 4.74
C LEU A 154 10.16 -7.24 5.13
N ALA A 155 10.21 -6.27 4.22
CA ALA A 155 9.61 -4.95 4.45
C ALA A 155 8.29 -4.78 3.69
N GLY A 156 7.26 -4.29 4.38
CA GLY A 156 6.01 -3.82 3.78
C GLY A 156 6.07 -2.33 3.44
N ILE A 157 5.71 -1.97 2.20
CA ILE A 157 5.77 -0.60 1.68
C ILE A 157 4.46 -0.25 0.97
N LEU A 158 3.81 0.85 1.35
CA LEU A 158 2.68 1.42 0.60
C LEU A 158 3.22 2.39 -0.46
N VAL A 159 2.98 2.10 -1.74
CA VAL A 159 3.58 2.82 -2.88
C VAL A 159 2.62 3.74 -3.63
N ASP A 160 1.38 3.85 -3.17
CA ASP A 160 0.27 4.51 -3.89
C ASP A 160 0.11 6.01 -3.63
N GLN A 161 0.98 6.62 -2.84
CA GLN A 161 0.98 8.07 -2.62
C GLN A 161 1.84 8.79 -3.65
N SER A 162 1.41 10.00 -4.03
CA SER A 162 2.23 10.92 -4.85
C SER A 162 3.51 11.30 -4.09
N ILE A 163 4.63 11.29 -4.79
CA ILE A 163 5.94 11.76 -4.32
C ILE A 163 6.46 12.79 -5.32
N SER A 164 7.22 13.78 -4.86
CA SER A 164 7.73 14.83 -5.73
C SER A 164 8.47 14.26 -6.95
N SER A 165 8.39 14.92 -8.10
CA SER A 165 9.08 14.49 -9.33
C SER A 165 10.60 14.38 -9.18
N ASN A 166 11.19 15.10 -8.20
CA ASN A 166 12.62 15.06 -7.93
C ASN A 166 13.07 13.82 -7.14
N GLU A 167 12.13 13.14 -6.47
CA GLU A 167 12.40 11.97 -5.62
C GLU A 167 11.75 10.69 -6.18
N GLY A 168 10.77 10.85 -7.09
CA GLY A 168 9.99 9.78 -7.68
C GLY A 168 10.46 9.40 -9.08
N VAL A 169 9.90 8.29 -9.56
CA VAL A 169 9.99 7.86 -10.95
C VAL A 169 8.65 8.11 -11.62
N GLN A 170 8.67 8.64 -12.84
CA GLN A 170 7.47 8.77 -13.66
C GLN A 170 7.03 7.38 -14.15
N VAL A 171 5.75 7.09 -14.00
CA VAL A 171 5.09 5.89 -14.54
C VAL A 171 3.77 6.27 -15.21
N GLU A 172 3.22 5.34 -15.98
CA GLU A 172 1.81 5.34 -16.34
C GLU A 172 1.01 4.60 -15.25
N PHE A 173 0.04 5.28 -14.64
CA PHE A 173 -0.82 4.72 -13.60
C PHE A 173 -2.27 5.04 -13.90
N MET A 174 -3.09 3.99 -14.03
CA MET A 174 -4.49 4.09 -14.47
C MET A 174 -4.66 4.90 -15.77
N GLY A 175 -3.73 4.75 -16.73
CA GLY A 175 -3.75 5.44 -18.02
C GLY A 175 -3.34 6.91 -17.98
N LYS A 176 -2.67 7.35 -16.91
CA LYS A 176 -2.24 8.74 -16.69
C LYS A 176 -0.82 8.79 -16.14
N LYS A 177 -0.07 9.83 -16.51
CA LYS A 177 1.26 10.07 -15.93
C LYS A 177 1.14 10.29 -14.42
N ALA A 178 1.97 9.60 -13.65
CA ALA A 178 2.02 9.75 -12.20
C ALA A 178 3.46 9.56 -11.70
N THR A 179 3.74 10.03 -10.49
CA THR A 179 5.00 9.77 -9.79
C THR A 179 4.83 8.60 -8.83
N TYR A 180 5.80 7.68 -8.80
CA TYR A 180 5.91 6.57 -7.86
C TYR A 180 7.22 6.63 -7.10
N THR A 181 7.25 6.08 -5.88
CA THR A 181 8.51 5.90 -5.16
C THR A 181 9.30 4.73 -5.77
N PRO A 182 10.60 4.90 -6.08
CA PRO A 182 11.42 3.82 -6.61
C PRO A 182 11.98 2.88 -5.52
N ILE A 183 11.62 3.09 -4.25
CA ILE A 183 12.30 2.46 -3.11
C ILE A 183 12.31 0.94 -3.17
N ALA A 184 11.20 0.31 -3.53
CA ALA A 184 11.13 -1.15 -3.66
C ALA A 184 12.00 -1.64 -4.81
N SER A 185 11.98 -0.95 -5.95
CA SER A 185 12.79 -1.25 -7.13
C SER A 185 14.29 -1.17 -6.82
N ILE A 186 14.72 -0.14 -6.08
CA ILE A 186 16.11 0.04 -5.65
C ILE A 186 16.55 -1.08 -4.71
N LEU A 187 15.71 -1.43 -3.73
CA LEU A 187 16.02 -2.50 -2.77
C LEU A 187 16.07 -3.87 -3.46
N SER A 188 15.12 -4.16 -4.35
CA SER A 188 15.08 -5.40 -5.12
C SER A 188 16.34 -5.59 -5.94
N ARG A 189 16.77 -4.55 -6.68
CA ARG A 189 18.02 -4.58 -7.46
C ARG A 189 19.24 -4.82 -6.56
N ARG A 190 19.34 -4.05 -5.47
CA ARG A 190 20.54 -4.03 -4.63
C ARG A 190 20.75 -5.31 -3.84
N PHE A 191 19.66 -5.95 -3.41
CA PHE A 191 19.71 -7.14 -2.55
C PHE A 191 19.26 -8.41 -3.27
N ASN A 192 18.92 -8.32 -4.56
CA ASN A 192 18.40 -9.42 -5.37
C ASN A 192 17.20 -10.13 -4.72
N VAL A 193 16.27 -9.34 -4.19
CA VAL A 193 15.05 -9.83 -3.54
C VAL A 193 13.82 -9.50 -4.36
N ALA A 194 12.85 -10.41 -4.41
CA ALA A 194 11.59 -10.17 -5.09
C ALA A 194 10.77 -9.03 -4.46
N ILE A 195 10.05 -8.30 -5.30
CA ILE A 195 8.95 -7.42 -4.90
C ILE A 195 7.65 -8.21 -5.11
N VAL A 196 6.92 -8.50 -4.04
CA VAL A 196 5.68 -9.29 -4.06
C VAL A 196 4.49 -8.35 -3.78
N PRO A 197 3.72 -7.95 -4.79
CA PRO A 197 2.53 -7.16 -4.54
C PRO A 197 1.51 -7.98 -3.78
N THR A 198 0.99 -7.39 -2.70
CA THR A 198 0.05 -8.04 -1.80
C THR A 198 -1.05 -7.07 -1.44
N PHE A 199 -2.31 -7.49 -1.60
CA PHE A 199 -3.46 -6.65 -1.32
C PHE A 199 -4.46 -7.43 -0.47
N ILE A 200 -5.08 -6.73 0.49
CA ILE A 200 -6.09 -7.30 1.38
C ILE A 200 -7.41 -6.62 1.07
N ASP A 201 -8.37 -7.29 0.44
CA ASP A 201 -9.68 -6.71 0.12
C ASP A 201 -10.75 -7.03 1.18
N PHE A 202 -11.74 -6.15 1.29
CA PHE A 202 -12.93 -6.34 2.09
C PHE A 202 -13.99 -7.11 1.32
N ASN A 203 -14.62 -8.09 1.97
CA ASN A 203 -15.93 -8.51 1.51
C ASN A 203 -17.00 -7.42 1.78
N LYS A 204 -18.21 -7.60 1.26
CA LYS A 204 -19.26 -6.56 1.31
C LYS A 204 -19.65 -6.12 2.72
N ASP A 205 -19.66 -7.04 3.69
CA ASP A 205 -20.14 -6.83 5.07
C ASP A 205 -19.02 -6.69 6.12
N TYR A 206 -17.75 -6.74 5.71
CA TYR A 206 -16.56 -6.72 6.58
C TYR A 206 -16.41 -7.95 7.51
N SER A 207 -17.10 -9.06 7.23
CA SER A 207 -16.95 -10.29 8.01
C SER A 207 -15.69 -11.08 7.64
N LYS A 208 -15.33 -11.11 6.35
CA LYS A 208 -14.15 -11.80 5.79
C LYS A 208 -13.32 -10.88 4.91
N PHE A 209 -12.07 -11.27 4.70
CA PHE A 209 -11.09 -10.57 3.89
C PHE A 209 -10.37 -11.55 2.95
N SER A 210 -9.96 -11.08 1.78
CA SER A 210 -9.09 -11.85 0.89
C SER A 210 -7.71 -11.23 0.88
N VAL A 211 -6.68 -12.01 1.24
CA VAL A 211 -5.27 -11.62 1.06
C VAL A 211 -4.78 -12.30 -0.20
N ARG A 212 -4.53 -11.51 -1.24
CA ARG A 212 -4.00 -12.01 -2.51
C ARG A 212 -2.57 -11.53 -2.70
N PHE A 213 -1.71 -12.48 -3.06
CA PHE A 213 -0.34 -12.23 -3.50
C PHE A 213 -0.30 -12.31 -5.02
N TYR A 214 0.47 -11.43 -5.65
CA TYR A 214 0.61 -11.35 -7.10
C TYR A 214 2.00 -11.82 -7.53
N PRO A 215 2.19 -12.16 -8.82
CA PRO A 215 3.49 -12.58 -9.33
C PRO A 215 4.63 -11.63 -8.91
N PRO A 216 5.78 -12.16 -8.48
CA PRO A 216 6.91 -11.35 -8.04
C PRO A 216 7.50 -10.53 -9.19
N ILE A 217 7.89 -9.30 -8.87
CA ILE A 217 8.66 -8.42 -9.74
C ILE A 217 10.11 -8.45 -9.26
N TYR A 218 11.04 -8.64 -10.19
CA TYR A 218 12.47 -8.43 -9.94
C TYR A 218 12.94 -7.21 -10.70
N THR A 219 13.69 -6.33 -10.04
CA THR A 219 14.37 -5.27 -10.76
C THR A 219 15.51 -5.86 -11.59
N PRO A 220 15.58 -5.61 -12.91
CA PRO A 220 16.68 -6.08 -13.71
C PRO A 220 18.02 -5.52 -13.22
N HIS A 221 19.11 -6.15 -13.65
CA HIS A 221 20.47 -5.80 -13.24
C HIS A 221 21.40 -5.61 -14.46
N THR A 222 20.98 -4.78 -15.41
CA THR A 222 21.74 -4.35 -16.59
C THR A 222 22.66 -3.16 -16.25
N ASP A 223 23.43 -2.66 -17.22
CA ASP A 223 24.28 -1.48 -17.03
C ASP A 223 23.48 -0.18 -16.87
N ASP A 224 22.23 -0.13 -17.38
CA ASP A 224 21.34 1.02 -17.20
C ASP A 224 20.48 0.88 -15.93
N THR A 225 21.07 1.32 -14.82
CA THR A 225 20.39 1.28 -13.51
C THR A 225 19.10 2.10 -13.49
N ALA A 226 19.02 3.21 -14.22
CA ALA A 226 17.85 4.08 -14.22
C ALA A 226 16.69 3.44 -14.97
N ALA A 227 16.96 2.85 -16.14
CA ALA A 227 15.97 2.12 -16.92
C ALA A 227 15.43 0.91 -16.14
N ASP A 228 16.29 0.15 -15.49
CA ASP A 228 15.88 -1.03 -14.72
C ASP A 228 14.97 -0.67 -13.54
N ILE A 229 15.32 0.38 -12.79
CA ILE A 229 14.47 0.91 -11.72
C ILE A 229 13.12 1.37 -12.28
N ALA A 230 13.12 2.05 -13.43
CA ALA A 230 11.89 2.52 -14.06
C ALA A 230 10.97 1.36 -14.50
N LEU A 231 11.52 0.33 -15.13
CA LEU A 231 10.78 -0.87 -15.55
C LEU A 231 10.11 -1.57 -14.36
N ALA A 232 10.86 -1.82 -13.29
CA ALA A 232 10.30 -2.47 -12.10
C ALA A 232 9.28 -1.59 -11.36
N THR A 233 9.45 -0.27 -11.39
CA THR A 233 8.49 0.67 -10.79
C THR A 233 7.20 0.75 -11.61
N GLN A 234 7.30 0.69 -12.94
CA GLN A 234 6.14 0.62 -13.83
C GLN A 234 5.34 -0.66 -13.59
N ALA A 235 5.99 -1.82 -13.49
CA ALA A 235 5.32 -3.09 -13.21
C ALA A 235 4.52 -3.08 -11.89
N GLN A 236 5.03 -2.37 -10.87
CA GLN A 236 4.29 -2.15 -9.61
C GLN A 236 3.01 -1.32 -9.82
N ALA A 237 3.10 -0.26 -10.63
CA ALA A 237 1.96 0.59 -10.97
C ALA A 237 0.91 -0.16 -11.83
N ASP A 238 1.36 -1.06 -12.71
CA ASP A 238 0.49 -1.88 -13.55
C ASP A 238 -0.35 -2.85 -12.71
N ILE A 239 0.29 -3.58 -11.80
CA ILE A 239 -0.42 -4.49 -10.88
C ILE A 239 -1.38 -3.69 -10.00
N GLN A 240 -0.95 -2.58 -9.43
CA GLN A 240 -1.83 -1.74 -8.64
C GLN A 240 -3.03 -1.19 -9.45
N THR A 241 -2.82 -0.84 -10.73
CA THR A 241 -3.90 -0.44 -11.64
C THR A 241 -4.90 -1.57 -11.84
N LEU A 242 -4.42 -2.80 -12.06
CA LEU A 242 -5.27 -3.99 -12.18
C LEU A 242 -6.14 -4.18 -10.94
N VAL A 243 -5.52 -4.19 -9.76
CA VAL A 243 -6.24 -4.39 -8.47
C VAL A 243 -7.29 -3.31 -8.21
N ILE A 244 -6.96 -2.05 -8.48
CA ILE A 244 -7.89 -0.94 -8.28
C ILE A 244 -9.07 -1.02 -9.27
N ASN A 245 -8.83 -1.47 -10.50
CA ASN A 245 -9.90 -1.61 -11.49
C ASN A 245 -10.88 -2.75 -11.14
N GLU A 246 -10.41 -3.82 -10.50
CA GLU A 246 -11.27 -4.92 -10.02
C GLU A 246 -12.22 -4.46 -8.92
N ASN A 247 -11.73 -3.67 -7.96
CA ASN A 247 -12.55 -3.11 -6.89
C ASN A 247 -12.16 -1.67 -6.54
N PRO A 248 -12.67 -0.68 -7.30
CA PRO A 248 -12.30 0.72 -7.08
C PRO A 248 -12.77 1.23 -5.72
N SER A 249 -13.80 0.62 -5.14
CA SER A 249 -14.32 1.04 -3.83
C SER A 249 -13.39 0.76 -2.66
N SER A 250 -12.40 -0.13 -2.86
CA SER A 250 -11.45 -0.52 -1.83
C SER A 250 -10.20 0.35 -1.78
N TRP A 251 -9.91 1.14 -2.81
CA TRP A 251 -8.77 2.06 -2.79
C TRP A 251 -9.08 3.39 -2.11
N PHE A 252 -8.08 3.96 -1.45
CA PHE A 252 -8.19 5.22 -0.70
C PHE A 252 -8.10 6.45 -1.62
N TRP A 253 -9.22 6.75 -2.30
CA TRP A 253 -9.34 7.86 -3.25
C TRP A 253 -9.12 9.26 -2.67
N PHE A 254 -8.90 9.40 -1.36
CA PHE A 254 -8.78 10.71 -0.70
C PHE A 254 -7.41 11.38 -0.88
N HIS A 255 -6.43 10.70 -1.49
CA HIS A 255 -5.15 11.30 -1.83
C HIS A 255 -5.23 12.07 -3.14
N ARG A 256 -4.54 13.22 -3.23
CA ARG A 256 -4.32 13.92 -4.50
C ARG A 256 -3.24 13.21 -5.31
N ARG A 257 -3.59 12.05 -5.87
CA ARG A 257 -2.67 11.10 -6.49
C ARG A 257 -1.91 11.67 -7.68
N TRP A 258 -2.56 12.51 -8.48
CA TRP A 258 -2.04 13.01 -9.76
C TRP A 258 -1.58 14.47 -9.69
N LYS A 259 -1.43 15.04 -8.49
CA LYS A 259 -1.18 16.49 -8.29
C LYS A 259 0.11 17.00 -8.94
N ASP A 260 1.10 16.14 -9.13
CA ASP A 260 2.41 16.54 -9.63
C ASP A 260 2.40 16.78 -11.15
N PHE A 261 1.53 16.10 -11.89
CA PHE A 261 1.36 16.28 -13.35
C PHE A 261 0.06 17.00 -13.73
N TYR A 262 -0.97 16.90 -12.88
CA TYR A 262 -2.33 17.36 -13.16
C TYR A 262 -2.90 18.11 -11.95
N GLY A 263 -2.16 19.10 -11.45
CA GLY A 263 -2.55 19.88 -10.26
C GLY A 263 -3.90 20.59 -10.41
N GLU A 264 -4.26 20.95 -11.65
CA GLU A 264 -5.48 21.65 -12.03
C GLU A 264 -6.76 20.88 -11.70
N ILE A 265 -6.74 19.53 -11.69
CA ILE A 265 -7.93 18.73 -11.35
C ILE A 265 -8.34 18.88 -9.87
N TYR A 266 -7.42 19.39 -9.04
CA TYR A 266 -7.63 19.68 -7.62
C TYR A 266 -7.80 21.17 -7.33
N ALA A 267 -7.67 22.03 -8.34
CA ALA A 267 -7.69 23.48 -8.18
C ALA A 267 -9.12 24.06 -8.05
N ALA A 268 -10.17 23.28 -8.32
CA ALA A 268 -11.54 23.76 -8.32
C ALA A 268 -12.38 23.23 -7.15
N LYS A 269 -12.65 24.12 -6.19
CA LYS A 269 -13.96 24.53 -5.63
C LYS A 269 -13.74 25.14 -4.24
N LYS A 270 -13.30 26.42 -4.22
CA LYS A 270 -13.66 27.33 -3.13
C LYS A 270 -15.16 27.54 -3.15
#